data_AF-A1KSD1-F1
#
_entry.id   AF-A1KSD1-F1
#
_cell.length_a   1.000
_cell.length_b   1.000
_cell.length_c   1.000
_cell.angle_alpha   90.00
_cell.angle_beta   90.00
_cell.angle_gamma   90.00
#
_symmetry.space_group_name_H-M   'P 1'
#
loop_
_entity.id
_entity.type
_entity.pdbx_description
1 polymer ?
#
loop_
_entity_poly.entity_id
_entity_poly.type
_entity_poly.pdbx_seq_one_letter_code
_entity_poly.pdbx_strand_id
1 'polypeptide(L)'
;MHSHYIFGILMISYVFAMLFNFIISYKIFKEEKLINGFFDFLLKSSYLNFKYFNILFGKEKISNIFYLKLLRINLALGVFILSLIIINIFCL
;
A
#
# COMPACT_ATOMS: atom_id res chain seq x y z
N MET A 1 27.03 11.05 10.84
CA MET A 1 26.35 10.17 11.82
C MET A 1 24.82 10.33 11.84
N HIS A 2 24.25 11.55 11.80
CA HIS A 2 22.78 11.71 11.82
C HIS A 2 22.01 11.13 10.63
N SER A 3 22.62 11.07 9.44
CA SER A 3 21.95 10.56 8.21
C SER A 3 21.48 9.09 8.35
N HIS A 4 22.27 8.22 9.01
CA HIS A 4 21.92 6.80 9.15
C HIS A 4 20.69 6.55 10.05
N TYR A 5 20.49 7.38 11.08
CA TYR A 5 19.30 7.27 11.94
C TYR A 5 18.03 7.70 11.20
N ILE A 6 18.12 8.78 10.39
CA ILE A 6 17.00 9.25 9.57
C ILE A 6 16.64 8.20 8.52
N PHE A 7 17.64 7.63 7.84
CA PHE A 7 17.45 6.53 6.90
C PHE A 7 16.71 5.35 7.55
N GLY A 8 17.17 4.90 8.73
CA GLY A 8 16.53 3.80 9.46
C GLY A 8 15.07 4.09 9.80
N ILE A 9 14.77 5.30 10.29
CA ILE A 9 13.40 5.73 10.61
C ILE A 9 12.53 5.72 9.35
N LEU A 10 13.01 6.28 8.24
CA LEU A 10 12.27 6.32 6.98
C LEU A 10 11.98 4.91 6.45
N MET A 11 12.95 3.99 6.51
CA MET A 11 12.76 2.60 6.12
C MET A 11 11.69 1.92 6.98
N ILE A 12 11.73 2.09 8.30
CA ILE A 12 10.72 1.54 9.21
C ILE A 12 9.34 2.11 8.89
N SER A 13 9.22 3.44 8.73
CA SER A 13 7.96 4.09 8.34
C SER A 13 7.42 3.58 7.01
N TYR A 14 8.30 3.31 6.03
CA TYR A 14 7.92 2.75 4.74
C TYR A 14 7.36 1.33 4.88
N VAL A 15 8.00 0.47 5.69
CA VAL A 15 7.48 -0.88 5.97
C VAL A 15 6.09 -0.81 6.62
N PHE A 16 5.88 0.08 7.59
CA PHE A 16 4.55 0.28 8.17
C PHE A 16 3.52 0.73 7.14
N ALA A 17 3.85 1.70 6.28
CA ALA A 17 2.96 2.15 5.21
C ALA A 17 2.60 0.99 4.26
N MET A 18 3.57 0.14 3.90
CA MET A 18 3.34 -1.04 3.07
C MET A 18 2.40 -2.05 3.74
N LEU A 19 2.59 -2.34 5.02
CA LEU A 19 1.71 -3.23 5.80
C LEU A 19 0.29 -2.69 5.90
N PHE A 20 0.12 -1.38 6.13
CA PHE A 20 -1.20 -0.77 6.14
C PHE A 20 -1.91 -0.89 4.80
N ASN A 21 -1.20 -0.66 3.68
CA ASN A 21 -1.76 -0.84 2.34
C ASN A 21 -2.20 -2.30 2.12
N PHE A 22 -1.38 -3.26 2.54
CA PHE A 22 -1.70 -4.68 2.44
C PHE A 22 -2.97 -5.05 3.24
N ILE A 23 -3.10 -4.56 4.48
CA ILE A 23 -4.27 -4.83 5.34
C ILE A 23 -5.55 -4.20 4.74
N ILE A 24 -5.47 -2.96 4.27
CA ILE A 24 -6.62 -2.28 3.66
C ILE A 24 -7.04 -3.00 2.38
N SER A 25 -6.09 -3.39 1.54
CA SER A 25 -6.34 -4.15 0.31
C SER A 25 -7.05 -5.46 0.61
N TYR A 26 -6.56 -6.23 1.58
CA TYR A 26 -7.20 -7.47 2.01
C TYR A 26 -8.65 -7.25 2.46
N LYS A 27 -8.91 -6.20 3.26
CA LYS A 27 -10.28 -5.86 3.69
C LYS A 27 -11.18 -5.53 2.49
N ILE A 28 -10.71 -4.72 1.55
CA ILE A 28 -11.46 -4.38 0.33
C ILE A 28 -11.80 -5.64 -0.46
N PHE A 29 -10.81 -6.49 -0.73
CA PHE A 29 -11.05 -7.71 -1.52
C PHE A 29 -11.99 -8.70 -0.82
N LYS A 30 -11.94 -8.76 0.51
CA LYS A 30 -12.85 -9.58 1.30
C LYS A 30 -14.28 -9.03 1.27
N GLU A 31 -14.46 -7.71 1.38
CA GLU A 31 -15.77 -7.06 1.29
C GLU A 31 -16.40 -7.23 -0.11
N GLU A 32 -15.59 -7.13 -1.16
CA GLU A 32 -16.02 -7.33 -2.54
C GLU A 32 -16.20 -8.82 -2.92
N LYS A 33 -16.07 -9.75 -1.97
CA LYS A 33 -16.17 -11.21 -2.17
C LYS A 33 -15.23 -11.75 -3.25
N LEU A 34 -14.08 -11.10 -3.46
CA LEU A 34 -13.07 -11.49 -4.44
C LEU A 34 -12.12 -12.58 -3.91
N ILE A 35 -12.10 -12.74 -2.59
CA ILE A 35 -11.30 -13.73 -1.87
C ILE A 35 -12.13 -14.37 -0.76
N ASN A 36 -11.89 -15.66 -0.50
CA ASN A 36 -12.53 -16.37 0.60
C ASN A 36 -11.71 -16.33 1.91
N GLY A 37 -10.41 -16.07 1.81
CA GLY A 37 -9.52 -16.02 2.97
C GLY A 37 -8.12 -15.54 2.64
N PHE A 38 -7.24 -15.54 3.65
CA PHE A 38 -5.87 -15.03 3.53
C PHE A 38 -5.00 -15.80 2.53
N PHE A 39 -5.08 -17.13 2.49
CA PHE A 39 -4.33 -17.93 1.52
C PHE A 39 -4.79 -17.66 0.08
N ASP A 40 -6.09 -17.44 -0.12
CA ASP A 40 -6.64 -17.10 -1.44
C ASP A 40 -6.14 -15.71 -1.91
N PHE A 41 -6.00 -14.77 -0.97
CA PHE A 41 -5.39 -13.46 -1.20
C PHE A 41 -3.93 -13.55 -1.67
N LEU A 42 -3.14 -14.45 -1.06
CA LEU A 42 -1.74 -14.67 -1.45
C LEU A 42 -1.62 -15.41 -2.79
N LEU A 43 -2.41 -16.47 -2.99
CA LEU A 43 -2.35 -17.30 -4.20
C LEU A 43 -2.83 -16.56 -5.45
N LYS A 44 -3.87 -15.73 -5.31
CA LYS A 44 -4.41 -14.92 -6.41
C LYS A 44 -3.75 -13.54 -6.52
N SER A 45 -2.57 -13.34 -5.92
CA SER A 45 -1.96 -12.00 -5.85
C SER A 45 -1.78 -11.35 -7.21
N SER A 46 -1.44 -12.10 -8.27
CA SER A 46 -1.30 -11.56 -9.63
C SER A 46 -2.61 -10.96 -10.17
N TYR A 47 -3.72 -11.69 -10.08
CA TYR A 47 -5.05 -11.21 -10.49
C TYR A 47 -5.51 -10.04 -9.62
N LEU A 48 -5.31 -10.16 -8.31
CA LEU A 48 -5.72 -9.15 -7.35
C LEU A 48 -4.89 -7.87 -7.47
N ASN A 49 -3.62 -7.95 -7.86
CA ASN A 49 -2.78 -6.78 -8.14
C ASN A 49 -3.32 -5.99 -9.34
N PHE A 50 -3.79 -6.66 -10.39
CA PHE A 50 -4.41 -5.96 -11.52
C PHE A 50 -5.70 -5.25 -11.09
N LYS A 51 -6.56 -5.94 -10.32
CA LYS A 51 -7.76 -5.32 -9.73
C LYS A 51 -7.44 -4.18 -8.77
N TYR A 52 -6.40 -4.34 -7.97
CA TYR A 52 -5.93 -3.32 -7.03
C TYR A 52 -5.65 -2.00 -7.76
N PHE A 53 -4.97 -2.06 -8.91
CA PHE A 53 -4.75 -0.86 -9.73
C PHE A 53 -6.04 -0.31 -10.33
N ASN A 54 -6.92 -1.16 -10.86
CA ASN A 54 -8.22 -0.69 -11.38
C ASN A 54 -9.04 0.03 -10.31
N ILE A 55 -9.04 -0.51 -9.08
CA ILE A 55 -9.66 0.07 -7.90
C ILE A 55 -9.01 1.42 -7.54
N LEU A 56 -7.69 1.47 -7.44
CA LEU A 56 -6.95 2.69 -7.12
C LEU A 56 -7.26 3.83 -8.10
N PHE A 57 -7.29 3.54 -9.40
CA PHE A 57 -7.57 4.52 -10.45
C PHE A 57 -9.07 4.76 -10.69
N GLY A 58 -9.96 4.09 -9.94
CA GLY A 58 -11.41 4.27 -10.07
C GLY A 58 -12.02 3.67 -11.34
N LYS A 59 -11.30 2.76 -12.01
CA LYS A 59 -11.81 1.97 -13.14
C LYS A 59 -12.79 0.88 -12.67
N GLU A 60 -12.61 0.40 -11.44
CA GLU A 60 -13.53 -0.52 -10.77
C GLU A 60 -14.23 0.20 -9.61
N LYS A 61 -15.55 0.02 -9.51
CA LYS A 61 -16.34 0.53 -8.38
C LYS A 61 -16.20 -0.42 -7.20
N ILE A 62 -16.10 0.17 -6.02
CA ILE A 62 -16.04 -0.53 -4.74
C ILE A 62 -17.23 -0.06 -3.92
N SER A 63 -17.80 -0.96 -3.14
CA SER A 63 -18.85 -0.66 -2.17
C SER A 63 -18.37 0.34 -1.10
N ASN A 64 -17.14 0.18 -0.63
CA ASN A 64 -16.62 0.95 0.51
C ASN A 64 -15.66 2.08 0.10
N ILE A 65 -16.24 3.27 -0.07
CA ILE A 65 -15.50 4.49 -0.45
C ILE A 65 -14.51 4.92 0.64
N PHE A 66 -14.79 4.63 1.91
CA PHE A 66 -13.92 5.00 3.03
C PHE A 66 -12.59 4.25 2.97
N TYR A 67 -12.62 2.93 2.75
CA TYR A 67 -11.38 2.16 2.57
C TYR A 67 -10.62 2.56 1.32
N LEU A 68 -11.30 2.90 0.22
CA LEU A 68 -10.64 3.43 -0.97
C LEU A 68 -9.87 4.73 -0.68
N LYS A 69 -10.49 5.64 0.06
CA LYS A 69 -9.86 6.91 0.43
C LYS A 69 -8.64 6.68 1.33
N LEU A 70 -8.77 5.82 2.33
CA LEU A 70 -7.66 5.42 3.20
C LEU A 70 -6.51 4.79 2.41
N LEU A 71 -6.82 3.89 1.49
CA LEU A 71 -5.84 3.23 0.64
C LEU A 71 -5.05 4.25 -0.19
N ARG A 72 -5.74 5.18 -0.85
CA ARG A 72 -5.10 6.21 -1.68
C ARG A 72 -4.21 7.14 -0.85
N ILE A 73 -4.66 7.56 0.34
CA ILE A 73 -3.88 8.41 1.24
C ILE A 73 -2.62 7.68 1.71
N ASN A 74 -2.77 6.43 2.16
CA ASN A 74 -1.64 5.66 2.67
C ASN A 74 -0.65 5.28 1.56
N LEU A 75 -1.13 5.05 0.33
CA LEU A 75 -0.27 4.90 -0.85
C LEU A 75 0.52 6.18 -1.15
N ALA A 76 -0.14 7.34 -1.15
CA ALA A 76 0.52 8.63 -1.36
C ALA A 76 1.59 8.91 -0.29
N LEU A 77 1.29 8.61 0.98
CA LEU A 77 2.25 8.68 2.09
C LEU A 77 3.44 7.73 1.87
N GLY A 78 3.19 6.49 1.44
CA GLY A 78 4.24 5.53 1.11
C GLY A 78 5.16 6.03 -0.01
N VAL A 79 4.61 6.61 -1.08
CA VAL A 79 5.39 7.20 -2.19
C VAL A 79 6.19 8.41 -1.72
N PHE A 80 5.62 9.23 -0.84
CA PHE A 80 6.33 10.36 -0.24
C PHE A 80 7.53 9.91 0.60
N ILE A 81 7.34 8.92 1.48
CA ILE A 81 8.43 8.34 2.29
C ILE A 81 9.49 7.71 1.38
N LEU A 82 9.09 6.97 0.34
CA LEU A 82 10.00 6.39 -0.63
C LEU A 82 10.85 7.45 -1.33
N SER A 83 10.24 8.57 -1.71
CA SER A 83 10.95 9.69 -2.33
C SER A 83 12.00 10.28 -1.39
N LEU A 84 11.67 10.43 -0.09
CA LEU A 84 12.63 10.87 0.93
C LEU A 84 13.79 9.88 1.12
N ILE A 85 13.52 8.57 1.07
CA ILE A 85 14.55 7.53 1.12
C ILE A 85 15.51 7.67 -0.06
N ILE A 86 14.98 7.82 -1.28
CA ILE A 86 15.78 7.99 -2.50
C ILE A 86 16.64 9.24 -2.40
N ILE A 87 16.07 10.38 -1.98
CA ILE A 87 16.83 11.63 -1.79
C ILE A 87 17.94 11.43 -0.75
N ASN A 88 17.66 10.72 0.35
CA ASN A 88 18.65 10.46 1.38
C ASN A 88 19.79 9.54 0.92
N ILE A 89 19.55 8.63 -0.03
CA ILE A 89 20.57 7.76 -0.62
C ILE A 89 21.43 8.50 -1.66
N PHE A 90 20.82 9.33 -2.50
CA PHE A 90 21.48 9.88 -3.71
C PHE A 90 21.95 11.34 -3.58
N CYS A 91 21.38 12.14 -2.68
CA CYS A 91 21.73 13.56 -2.51
C CYS A 91 22.52 13.88 -1.23
N LEU A 92 22.84 12.89 -0.41
CA LEU A 92 23.51 13.03 0.90
C LEU A 92 24.69 12.07 1.00
#